data_AF-A0A660T4T7-F1
#
_entry.id   AF-A0A660T4T7-F1
#
_cell.length_a   1.000
_cell.length_b   1.000
_cell.length_c   1.000
_cell.angle_alpha   90.00
_cell.angle_beta   90.00
_cell.angle_gamma   90.00
#
_symmetry.space_group_name_H-M   'P 1'
#
loop_
_entity.id
_entity.type
_entity.pdbx_description
1 polymer ?
#
loop_
_entity_poly.entity_id
_entity_poly.type
_entity_poly.pdbx_seq_one_letter_code
_entity_poly.pdbx_strand_id
1 'polypeptide(L)'
;NIHNLRATREWNWYGEGDDMIFIDGESWPPSLHGTGMEDYFNTAWCPTQKYQGLYHGILLGGDANWAGKVSYYRYHIQDPIMFDKSIRVTIEHGHNNQRSDDYASTAYWYQTEPHKAWAPVPKVADRLPLPDILPFNEESMNKCYEY
;
A
#
# COMPACT_ATOMS: atom_id res chain seq x y z
N ASN A 1 -0.99 3.46 -3.63
CA ASN A 1 -0.92 2.95 -5.02
C ASN A 1 0.04 1.79 -5.04
N ILE A 2 -0.37 0.70 -5.66
CA ILE A 2 0.42 -0.52 -5.75
C ILE A 2 0.37 -0.95 -7.21
N HIS A 3 1.49 -1.40 -7.74
CA HIS A 3 1.53 -2.13 -8.98
C HIS A 3 2.00 -3.55 -8.66
N ASN A 4 1.05 -4.49 -8.59
CA ASN A 4 1.32 -5.89 -8.37
C ASN A 4 2.03 -6.46 -9.60
N LEU A 5 3.32 -6.74 -9.46
CA LEU A 5 4.21 -7.11 -10.56
C LEU A 5 4.10 -8.58 -10.98
N ARG A 6 3.31 -9.38 -10.22
CA ARG A 6 3.20 -10.82 -10.42
C ARG A 6 1.93 -11.14 -11.20
N ALA A 7 2.07 -11.76 -12.37
CA ALA A 7 0.98 -12.41 -13.10
C ALA A 7 1.08 -13.93 -12.93
N THR A 8 0.09 -14.55 -12.28
CA THR A 8 0.14 -15.98 -11.94
C THR A 8 -1.24 -16.63 -11.92
N ARG A 9 -1.28 -17.97 -12.01
CA ARG A 9 -2.48 -18.80 -11.78
C ARG A 9 -2.66 -19.20 -10.32
N GLU A 10 -1.64 -18.99 -9.48
CA GLU A 10 -1.70 -19.21 -8.04
C GLU A 10 -2.41 -18.06 -7.31
N TRP A 11 -2.69 -18.23 -6.03
CA TRP A 11 -3.18 -17.13 -5.19
C TRP A 11 -2.18 -15.97 -5.18
N ASN A 12 -2.65 -14.77 -5.52
CA ASN A 12 -1.79 -13.60 -5.75
C ASN A 12 -2.26 -12.34 -5.02
N TRP A 13 -3.01 -12.51 -3.95
CA TRP A 13 -3.42 -11.39 -3.12
C TRP A 13 -2.19 -10.63 -2.59
N TYR A 14 -2.19 -9.31 -2.74
CA TYR A 14 -1.11 -8.43 -2.29
C TYR A 14 -1.37 -7.84 -0.90
N GLY A 15 -2.63 -7.80 -0.48
CA GLY A 15 -3.09 -6.98 0.65
C GLY A 15 -3.06 -7.67 2.02
N GLU A 16 -2.36 -8.80 2.20
CA GLU A 16 -2.20 -9.43 3.53
C GLU A 16 -1.32 -8.61 4.50
N GLY A 17 -0.81 -7.45 4.09
CA GLY A 17 0.14 -6.69 4.89
C GLY A 17 -0.53 -5.80 5.92
N ASP A 18 -0.11 -5.91 7.18
CA ASP A 18 -0.66 -5.14 8.30
C ASP A 18 -0.22 -3.68 8.29
N ASP A 19 -1.12 -2.76 8.61
CA ASP A 19 -0.74 -1.41 9.01
C ASP A 19 -0.18 -1.41 10.44
N MET A 20 0.88 -0.65 10.65
CA MET A 20 1.58 -0.52 11.92
C MET A 20 1.86 0.96 12.16
N ILE A 21 1.26 1.53 13.21
CA ILE A 21 1.37 2.95 13.52
C ILE A 21 2.00 3.10 14.90
N PHE A 22 3.24 3.58 14.93
CA PHE A 22 4.00 3.84 16.15
C PHE A 22 3.82 5.29 16.57
N ILE A 23 3.32 5.51 17.77
CA ILE A 23 3.11 6.85 18.34
C ILE A 23 4.19 7.11 19.40
N ASP A 24 4.77 8.31 19.38
CA ASP A 24 5.66 8.85 20.41
C ASP A 24 6.83 7.95 20.84
N GLY A 25 7.36 7.18 19.90
CA GLY A 25 8.52 6.30 20.11
C GLY A 25 8.20 4.92 20.68
N GLU A 26 6.95 4.47 20.55
CA GLU A 26 6.54 3.10 20.88
C GLU A 26 7.50 2.03 20.35
N SER A 27 7.71 0.99 21.18
CA SER A 27 8.42 -0.23 20.78
C SER A 27 7.52 -1.16 19.97
N TRP A 28 8.12 -2.17 19.36
CA TRP A 28 7.37 -3.28 18.77
C TRP A 28 6.74 -4.18 19.85
N PRO A 29 5.49 -4.65 19.67
CA PRO A 29 4.52 -4.22 18.66
C PRO A 29 3.87 -2.86 19.03
N PRO A 30 3.49 -2.03 18.03
CA PRO A 30 2.81 -0.76 18.29
C PRO A 30 1.41 -0.99 18.87
N SER A 31 0.83 0.05 19.48
CA SER A 31 -0.53 0.00 20.03
C SER A 31 -1.61 -0.06 18.94
N LEU A 32 -1.32 0.51 17.77
CA LEU A 32 -2.13 0.44 16.56
C LEU A 32 -1.47 -0.53 15.58
N HIS A 33 -1.98 -1.75 15.55
CA HIS A 33 -1.53 -2.85 14.70
C HIS A 33 -2.74 -3.49 14.01
N GLY A 34 -2.73 -3.46 12.69
CA GLY A 34 -3.82 -3.92 11.84
C GLY A 34 -3.85 -5.44 11.61
N THR A 35 -4.61 -5.84 10.59
CA THR A 35 -4.85 -7.24 10.23
C THR A 35 -4.75 -7.53 8.73
N GLY A 36 -4.57 -6.49 7.92
CA GLY A 36 -4.57 -6.56 6.47
C GLY A 36 -4.75 -5.18 5.87
N MET A 37 -4.31 -5.05 4.63
CA MET A 37 -4.37 -3.79 3.90
C MET A 37 -5.81 -3.44 3.53
N GLU A 38 -6.59 -4.39 3.02
CA GLU A 38 -7.99 -4.12 2.68
C GLU A 38 -8.80 -3.79 3.92
N ASP A 39 -8.46 -4.41 5.06
CA ASP A 39 -9.08 -4.17 6.36
C ASP A 39 -8.78 -2.74 6.81
N TYR A 40 -7.52 -2.29 6.69
CA TYR A 40 -7.15 -0.89 6.95
C TYR A 40 -7.91 0.08 6.04
N PHE A 41 -8.28 -0.29 4.82
CA PHE A 41 -9.09 0.55 3.93
C PHE A 41 -10.62 0.37 4.12
N ASN A 42 -11.05 -0.19 5.26
CA ASN A 42 -12.45 -0.45 5.62
C ASN A 42 -13.18 -1.29 4.55
N THR A 43 -12.49 -2.29 4.03
CA THR A 43 -13.03 -3.30 3.11
C THR A 43 -12.68 -4.69 3.66
N ALA A 44 -12.96 -5.76 2.92
CA ALA A 44 -12.71 -7.13 3.39
C ALA A 44 -12.68 -8.11 2.21
N TRP A 45 -12.12 -9.31 2.43
CA TRP A 45 -12.18 -10.45 1.51
C TRP A 45 -11.54 -10.18 0.14
N CYS A 46 -10.33 -9.61 0.14
CA CYS A 46 -9.53 -9.43 -1.06
C CYS A 46 -10.30 -8.72 -2.21
N PRO A 47 -10.88 -7.53 -1.99
CA PRO A 47 -11.81 -6.93 -2.92
C PRO A 47 -11.13 -6.46 -4.22
N THR A 48 -11.86 -6.53 -5.31
CA THR A 48 -11.49 -5.92 -6.61
C THR A 48 -12.50 -4.85 -7.04
N GLN A 49 -13.61 -4.74 -6.32
CA GLN A 49 -14.73 -3.89 -6.67
C GLN A 49 -14.39 -2.44 -6.40
N LYS A 50 -14.58 -1.59 -7.41
CA LYS A 50 -14.48 -0.14 -7.23
C LYS A 50 -15.52 0.31 -6.20
N TYR A 51 -15.07 1.08 -5.22
CA TYR A 51 -15.93 1.65 -4.18
C TYR A 51 -15.46 3.07 -3.86
N GLN A 52 -16.40 4.01 -3.74
CA GLN A 52 -16.10 5.42 -3.53
C GLN A 52 -16.95 5.96 -2.37
N GLY A 53 -16.44 5.80 -1.15
CA GLY A 53 -17.02 6.41 0.04
C GLY A 53 -16.45 7.82 0.29
N LEU A 54 -17.07 8.55 1.22
CA LEU A 54 -16.62 9.90 1.56
C LEU A 54 -15.18 9.92 2.11
N TYR A 55 -14.83 8.94 2.95
CA TYR A 55 -13.54 8.90 3.65
C TYR A 55 -12.63 7.76 3.22
N HIS A 56 -13.12 6.74 2.52
CA HIS A 56 -12.29 5.63 2.07
C HIS A 56 -12.84 5.02 0.78
N GLY A 57 -12.00 4.30 0.06
CA GLY A 57 -12.43 3.59 -1.13
C GLY A 57 -11.33 2.92 -1.93
N ILE A 58 -11.77 2.18 -2.94
CA ILE A 58 -10.97 1.50 -3.95
C ILE A 58 -11.22 2.18 -5.29
N LEU A 59 -10.23 2.89 -5.80
CA LEU A 59 -10.32 3.56 -7.11
C LEU A 59 -9.97 2.60 -8.24
N LEU A 60 -9.00 1.72 -8.01
CA LEU A 60 -8.56 0.66 -8.90
C LEU A 60 -8.34 -0.61 -8.06
N GLY A 61 -9.02 -1.71 -8.41
CA GLY A 61 -8.94 -2.98 -7.68
C GLY A 61 -7.89 -3.97 -8.19
N GLY A 62 -7.09 -3.55 -9.18
CA GLY A 62 -6.22 -4.45 -9.94
C GLY A 62 -6.96 -5.12 -11.11
N ASP A 63 -6.18 -5.84 -11.90
CA ASP A 63 -6.62 -6.65 -13.03
C ASP A 63 -6.92 -8.09 -12.57
N ALA A 64 -6.92 -9.04 -13.52
CA ALA A 64 -7.12 -10.45 -13.23
C ALA A 64 -6.16 -10.95 -12.14
N ASN A 65 -6.71 -11.62 -11.12
CA ASN A 65 -5.96 -12.14 -9.98
C ASN A 65 -5.11 -11.06 -9.27
N TRP A 66 -5.69 -9.84 -9.14
CA TRP A 66 -5.11 -8.67 -8.47
C TRP A 66 -3.77 -8.18 -9.03
N ALA A 67 -3.39 -8.63 -10.23
CA ALA A 67 -2.21 -8.13 -10.94
C ALA A 67 -2.40 -6.65 -11.32
N GLY A 68 -1.33 -6.00 -11.79
CA GLY A 68 -1.44 -4.65 -12.34
C GLY A 68 -1.70 -3.60 -11.25
N LYS A 69 -2.39 -2.52 -11.62
CA LYS A 69 -2.47 -1.29 -10.82
C LYS A 69 -3.65 -1.27 -9.86
N VAL A 70 -3.35 -0.97 -8.61
CA VAL A 70 -4.28 -0.91 -7.50
C VAL A 70 -4.17 0.45 -6.81
N SER A 71 -5.30 1.02 -6.41
CA SER A 71 -5.34 2.31 -5.73
C SER A 71 -6.45 2.35 -4.68
N TYR A 72 -6.04 2.65 -3.44
CA TYR A 72 -6.90 2.87 -2.29
C TYR A 72 -6.74 4.30 -1.78
N TYR A 73 -7.75 4.78 -1.05
CA TYR A 73 -7.63 5.93 -0.19
C TYR A 73 -8.33 5.69 1.15
N ARG A 74 -7.81 6.31 2.20
CA ARG A 74 -8.44 6.47 3.52
C ARG A 74 -8.06 7.84 4.08
N TYR A 75 -9.06 8.54 4.59
CA TYR A 75 -8.91 9.83 5.25
C TYR A 75 -9.41 9.71 6.69
N HIS A 76 -8.51 9.91 7.64
CA HIS A 76 -8.80 9.93 9.07
C HIS A 76 -9.39 11.30 9.50
N ILE A 77 -10.55 11.66 8.96
CA ILE A 77 -11.21 12.95 9.24
C ILE A 77 -11.93 12.92 10.59
N GLN A 78 -12.73 11.89 10.82
CA GLN A 78 -13.52 11.73 12.06
C GLN A 78 -12.73 10.97 13.14
N ASP A 79 -11.65 10.30 12.74
CA ASP A 79 -10.83 9.39 13.52
C ASP A 79 -9.33 9.71 13.35
N PRO A 80 -8.89 10.96 13.63
CA PRO A 80 -7.49 11.33 13.47
C PRO A 80 -6.58 10.52 14.39
N ILE A 81 -5.40 10.15 13.89
CA ILE A 81 -4.35 9.53 14.71
C ILE A 81 -3.52 10.65 15.32
N MET A 82 -3.64 10.81 16.63
CA MET A 82 -2.99 11.87 17.40
C MET A 82 -1.60 11.44 17.87
N PHE A 83 -0.67 12.39 17.98
CA PHE A 83 0.68 12.18 18.52
C PHE A 83 1.18 13.48 19.17
N ASP A 84 2.01 13.38 20.22
CA ASP A 84 2.57 14.55 20.91
C ASP A 84 4.00 14.90 20.45
N LYS A 85 4.79 13.88 20.08
CA LYS A 85 6.23 13.99 19.78
C LYS A 85 6.59 13.44 18.41
N SER A 86 6.07 12.27 18.05
CA SER A 86 6.41 11.62 16.79
C SER A 86 5.36 10.61 16.34
N ILE A 87 5.29 10.40 15.04
CA ILE A 87 4.50 9.34 14.43
C ILE A 87 5.33 8.63 13.36
N ARG A 88 5.23 7.31 13.30
CA ARG A 88 5.74 6.50 12.19
C ARG A 88 4.64 5.56 11.75
N VAL A 89 4.16 5.76 10.53
CA VAL A 89 3.15 4.91 9.89
C VAL A 89 3.85 4.02 8.87
N THR A 90 3.59 2.72 8.94
CA THR A 90 4.12 1.71 8.02
C THR A 90 3.02 0.75 7.64
N ILE A 91 3.12 0.13 6.46
CA ILE A 91 2.26 -0.98 6.05
C ILE A 91 3.16 -2.08 5.49
N GLU A 92 2.91 -3.34 5.83
CA GLU A 92 3.71 -4.43 5.26
C GLU A 92 3.42 -4.60 3.76
N HIS A 93 4.43 -5.03 3.02
CA HIS A 93 4.28 -5.38 1.60
C HIS A 93 3.92 -6.88 1.48
N GLY A 94 2.63 -7.18 1.64
CA GLY A 94 2.14 -8.53 1.92
C GLY A 94 2.64 -9.06 3.26
N HIS A 95 2.12 -10.22 3.69
CA HIS A 95 2.45 -10.78 5.00
C HIS A 95 3.97 -10.89 5.21
N ASN A 96 4.47 -10.35 6.33
CA ASN A 96 5.89 -10.36 6.67
C ASN A 96 6.80 -9.78 5.57
N ASN A 97 6.29 -8.78 4.84
CA ASN A 97 7.00 -8.08 3.75
C ASN A 97 7.53 -9.03 2.65
N GLN A 98 6.85 -10.15 2.42
CA GLN A 98 7.31 -11.17 1.47
C GLN A 98 7.17 -10.78 -0.02
N ARG A 99 6.52 -9.64 -0.32
CA ARG A 99 6.25 -9.19 -1.69
C ARG A 99 7.18 -8.07 -2.12
N SER A 100 7.46 -8.03 -3.43
CA SER A 100 8.34 -7.05 -4.09
C SER A 100 7.58 -6.29 -5.18
N ASP A 101 6.36 -5.84 -4.88
CA ASP A 101 5.58 -5.00 -5.77
C ASP A 101 6.09 -3.54 -5.75
N ASP A 102 5.65 -2.74 -6.72
CA ASP A 102 5.96 -1.31 -6.74
C ASP A 102 4.92 -0.53 -5.93
N TYR A 103 5.37 0.23 -4.93
CA TYR A 103 4.53 0.97 -3.99
C TYR A 103 4.79 2.47 -4.07
N ALA A 104 3.71 3.24 -4.10
CA ALA A 104 3.75 4.68 -3.92
C ALA A 104 2.58 5.15 -3.05
N SER A 105 2.87 6.01 -2.07
CA SER A 105 1.88 6.56 -1.14
C SER A 105 2.03 8.07 -0.99
N THR A 106 1.00 8.70 -0.46
CA THR A 106 1.00 10.11 -0.06
C THR A 106 0.28 10.20 1.26
N ALA A 107 0.94 10.77 2.26
CA ALA A 107 0.38 10.98 3.58
C ALA A 107 0.06 12.47 3.76
N TYR A 108 -1.04 12.74 4.46
CA TYR A 108 -1.47 14.08 4.84
C TYR A 108 -1.57 14.12 6.37
N TRP A 109 -0.97 15.14 6.99
CA TRP A 109 -1.03 15.33 8.43
C TRP A 109 -0.93 16.81 8.79
N TYR A 110 -1.24 17.11 10.05
CA TYR A 110 -1.01 18.42 10.65
C TYR A 110 -0.05 18.26 11.82
N GLN A 111 0.81 19.24 12.03
CA GLN A 111 1.69 19.31 13.19
C GLN A 111 2.00 20.76 13.53
N THR A 112 2.45 21.00 14.75
CA THR A 112 3.06 22.28 15.14
C THR A 112 4.48 22.39 14.59
N GLU A 113 4.92 23.62 14.36
CA GLU A 113 6.29 23.93 13.94
C GLU A 113 7.23 24.05 15.16
N PRO A 114 8.52 23.73 15.02
CA PRO A 114 9.21 23.33 13.79
C PRO A 114 8.99 21.85 13.42
N HIS A 115 8.83 21.56 12.13
CA HIS A 115 8.85 20.19 11.61
C HIS A 115 10.26 19.69 11.27
N LYS A 116 10.42 18.37 11.22
CA LYS A 116 11.67 17.74 10.75
C LYS A 116 11.84 18.01 9.26
N ALA A 117 13.04 18.42 8.82
CA ALA A 117 13.35 18.51 7.41
C ALA A 117 13.17 17.15 6.72
N TRP A 118 12.35 17.11 5.67
CA TRP A 118 12.04 15.89 4.93
C TRP A 118 13.08 15.61 3.84
N ALA A 119 13.21 14.34 3.49
CA ALA A 119 14.00 13.93 2.33
C ALA A 119 13.47 14.63 1.06
N PRO A 120 14.34 15.01 0.12
CA PRO A 120 13.89 15.55 -1.15
C PRO A 120 12.99 14.54 -1.86
N VAL A 121 11.98 15.04 -2.57
CA VAL A 121 11.16 14.20 -3.44
C VAL A 121 12.09 13.48 -4.44
N PRO A 122 11.95 12.16 -4.66
CA PRO A 122 12.72 11.41 -5.64
C PRO A 122 12.70 12.09 -7.01
N LYS A 123 13.71 11.89 -7.87
CA LYS A 123 13.71 12.53 -9.20
C LYS A 123 12.54 12.02 -10.04
N VAL A 124 12.16 12.78 -11.07
CA VAL A 124 11.05 12.40 -11.98
C VAL A 124 11.24 10.99 -12.53
N ALA A 125 12.45 10.66 -12.98
CA ALA A 125 12.77 9.36 -13.56
C ALA A 125 12.53 8.19 -12.58
N ASP A 126 12.72 8.41 -11.28
CA ASP A 126 12.59 7.38 -10.24
C ASP A 126 11.14 7.17 -9.79
N ARG A 127 10.20 7.99 -10.28
CA ARG A 127 8.77 7.96 -9.91
C ARG A 127 7.84 7.88 -11.10
N LEU A 128 8.38 7.56 -12.28
CA LEU A 128 7.56 7.25 -13.44
C LEU A 128 6.85 5.91 -13.22
N PRO A 129 5.58 5.78 -13.61
CA PRO A 129 4.87 4.51 -13.46
C PRO A 129 5.54 3.45 -14.32
N LEU A 130 5.70 2.25 -13.74
CA LEU A 130 6.14 1.09 -14.52
C LEU A 130 5.13 0.77 -15.63
N PRO A 131 5.59 0.23 -16.77
CA PRO A 131 4.70 -0.22 -17.86
C PRO A 131 3.72 -1.27 -17.37
N ASP A 132 2.51 -1.27 -17.94
CA ASP A 132 1.49 -2.27 -17.62
C ASP A 132 1.99 -3.69 -17.93
N ILE A 133 1.63 -4.64 -17.08
CA ILE A 133 1.95 -6.05 -17.28
C ILE A 133 0.93 -6.60 -18.27
N LEU A 134 1.38 -6.92 -19.48
CA LEU A 134 0.53 -7.58 -20.47
C LEU A 134 0.39 -9.06 -20.09
N PRO A 135 -0.83 -9.55 -19.78
CA PRO A 135 -1.03 -10.96 -19.52
C PRO A 135 -0.73 -11.75 -20.80
N PHE A 136 0.09 -12.81 -20.66
CA PHE A 136 0.42 -13.78 -21.72
C PHE A 136 1.36 -13.32 -22.85
N ASN A 137 2.44 -12.59 -22.53
CA ASN A 137 3.66 -12.74 -23.33
C ASN A 137 4.46 -13.93 -22.78
N GLU A 138 4.79 -14.91 -23.62
CA GLU A 138 5.66 -16.05 -23.30
C GLU A 138 6.98 -15.59 -22.66
N GLU A 139 7.53 -14.47 -23.14
CA GLU A 139 8.77 -13.87 -22.62
C GLU A 139 8.62 -13.31 -21.19
N SER A 140 7.44 -12.78 -20.85
CA SER A 140 7.12 -12.30 -19.50
C SER A 140 6.89 -13.46 -18.53
N MET A 141 6.30 -14.56 -19.01
CA MET A 141 6.13 -15.79 -18.22
C MET A 141 7.50 -16.42 -17.90
N ASN A 142 8.38 -16.57 -18.89
CA ASN A 142 9.69 -17.19 -18.66
C ASN A 142 10.54 -16.38 -17.66
N LYS A 143 10.44 -15.04 -17.65
CA LYS A 143 11.11 -14.19 -16.64
C LYS A 143 10.60 -14.37 -15.21
N CYS A 144 9.34 -14.78 -15.01
CA CYS A 144 8.76 -14.95 -13.68
C CYS A 144 8.89 -16.37 -13.13
N TYR A 145 9.12 -17.37 -13.99
CA TYR A 145 9.05 -18.79 -13.64
C TYR A 145 10.33 -19.59 -13.89
N GLU A 146 11.33 -19.03 -14.58
CA GLU A 146 12.67 -19.63 -14.67
C GLU A 146 13.56 -19.04 -13.57
N TYR A 147 13.78 -19.84 -12.52
CA TYR A 147 14.86 -19.65 -11.53
C TYR A 147 16.14 -20.32 -12.03
#